data_AF-A0A7S4BA96-F1
#
_entry.id   AF-A0A7S4BA96-F1
#
_cell.length_a   1.000
_cell.length_b   1.000
_cell.length_c   1.000
_cell.angle_alpha   90.00
_cell.angle_beta   90.00
_cell.angle_gamma   90.00
#
_symmetry.space_group_name_H-M   'P 1'
#
loop_
_entity.id
_entity.type
_entity.pdbx_description
1 polymer ?
#
loop_
_entity_poly.entity_id
_entity_poly.type
_entity_poly.pdbx_seq_one_letter_code
_entity_poly.pdbx_strand_id
1 'polypeptide(L)'
;LDDVESLAGDGREPPVVLPVQLSLVPDAVSTFADASNAMQHAMHVCTLLANQRGLVRNSYALRVSLLAHLFLRVLPLPLPSSNTGRSLRCFWAATSRKISHDTQAELLRWLSLCCRH
;
A
#
# COMPACT_ATOMS: atom_id res chain seq x y z
N LEU A 1 -10.51 -55.74 5.83
CA LEU A 1 -9.93 -54.47 6.30
C LEU A 1 -10.25 -53.48 5.21
N ASP A 2 -11.22 -52.61 5.44
CA ASP A 2 -11.72 -51.70 4.41
C ASP A 2 -10.64 -50.69 4.02
N ASP A 3 -10.42 -50.55 2.72
CA ASP A 3 -9.44 -49.65 2.12
C ASP A 3 -9.92 -48.20 2.20
N VAL A 4 -9.64 -47.58 3.34
CA VAL A 4 -9.94 -46.18 3.65
C VAL A 4 -9.04 -45.18 2.91
N GLU A 5 -7.95 -45.65 2.30
CA GLU A 5 -6.98 -44.79 1.60
C GLU A 5 -7.55 -44.26 0.28
N SER A 6 -8.42 -45.02 -0.38
CA SER A 6 -9.16 -44.59 -1.58
C SER A 6 -10.18 -43.47 -1.32
N LEU A 7 -10.54 -43.20 -0.06
CA LEU A 7 -11.51 -42.17 0.35
C LEU A 7 -10.86 -40.83 0.69
N ALA A 8 -9.52 -40.74 0.72
CA ALA A 8 -8.81 -39.54 1.18
C ALA A 8 -8.92 -38.33 0.21
N GLY A 9 -9.35 -38.56 -1.03
CA GLY A 9 -9.38 -37.55 -2.08
C GLY A 9 -7.98 -37.09 -2.50
N ASP A 10 -7.90 -36.26 -3.54
CA ASP A 10 -6.62 -35.70 -3.98
C ASP A 10 -6.04 -34.74 -2.93
N GLY A 11 -4.75 -34.91 -2.64
CA GLY A 11 -4.00 -34.03 -1.78
C GLY A 11 -4.04 -32.59 -2.32
N ARG A 12 -4.38 -31.64 -1.45
CA ARG A 12 -4.43 -30.23 -1.83
C ARG A 12 -3.01 -29.75 -2.16
N GLU A 13 -2.79 -29.30 -3.40
CA GLU A 13 -1.47 -28.79 -3.80
C GLU A 13 -1.01 -27.70 -2.84
N PRO A 14 0.22 -27.79 -2.28
CA PRO A 14 0.70 -26.81 -1.31
C PRO A 14 0.76 -25.43 -1.96
N PRO A 15 0.19 -24.39 -1.33
CA PRO A 15 0.14 -23.06 -1.92
C PRO A 15 1.55 -22.45 -1.97
N VAL A 16 1.90 -21.84 -3.10
CA VAL A 16 3.13 -21.06 -3.26
C VAL A 16 2.98 -19.75 -2.47
N VAL A 17 3.77 -19.60 -1.40
CA VAL A 17 3.78 -18.39 -0.57
C VAL A 17 4.78 -17.40 -1.14
N LEU A 18 4.32 -16.20 -1.48
CA LEU A 18 5.20 -15.09 -1.84
C LEU A 18 5.59 -14.32 -0.57
N PRO A 19 6.86 -13.88 -0.47
CA PRO A 19 7.33 -13.11 0.68
C PRO A 19 6.65 -11.74 0.73
N VAL A 20 6.14 -11.37 1.90
CA VAL A 20 5.55 -10.05 2.16
C VAL A 20 6.61 -9.15 2.81
N GLN A 21 7.04 -8.10 2.11
CA GLN A 21 8.06 -7.17 2.59
C GLN A 21 7.42 -5.82 2.98
N LEU A 22 7.07 -5.66 4.26
CA LEU A 22 6.50 -4.42 4.77
C LEU A 22 7.47 -3.23 4.65
N SER A 23 8.79 -3.50 4.75
CA SER A 23 9.87 -2.52 4.61
C SER A 23 10.08 -1.98 3.20
N LEU A 24 9.29 -2.45 2.22
CA LEU A 24 9.32 -1.92 0.85
C LEU A 24 8.74 -0.49 0.78
N VAL A 25 7.88 -0.13 1.74
CA VAL A 25 7.38 1.24 1.90
C VAL A 25 8.44 2.05 2.67
N PRO A 26 8.94 3.18 2.12
CA PRO A 26 9.95 4.00 2.79
C PRO A 26 9.34 4.76 3.97
N ASP A 27 10.16 5.21 4.92
CA ASP A 27 9.71 5.98 6.10
C ASP A 27 9.32 7.44 5.78
N ALA A 28 9.81 8.00 4.66
CA ALA A 28 9.52 9.36 4.24
C ALA A 28 9.66 9.50 2.71
N VAL A 29 8.97 10.49 2.13
CA VAL A 29 9.04 10.82 0.70
C VAL A 29 9.45 12.28 0.48
N SER A 30 10.24 12.52 -0.57
CA SER A 30 10.80 13.85 -0.86
C SER A 30 10.24 14.45 -2.15
N THR A 31 9.84 13.61 -3.11
CA THR A 31 9.30 13.98 -4.42
C THR A 31 7.92 13.38 -4.67
N PHE A 32 7.21 13.87 -5.69
CA PHE A 32 5.93 13.27 -6.10
C PHE A 32 6.09 11.85 -6.64
N ALA A 33 7.23 11.54 -7.29
CA ALA A 33 7.54 10.19 -7.73
C ALA A 33 7.73 9.25 -6.53
N ASP A 34 8.45 9.69 -5.49
CA ASP A 34 8.60 8.92 -4.24
C ASP A 34 7.23 8.62 -3.61
N ALA A 35 6.33 9.62 -3.58
CA ALA A 35 4.98 9.45 -3.06
C ALA A 35 4.16 8.44 -3.88
N SER A 36 4.27 8.49 -5.22
CA SER A 36 3.64 7.53 -6.13
C SER A 36 4.15 6.11 -5.88
N ASN A 37 5.47 5.94 -5.85
CA ASN A 37 6.15 4.66 -5.60
C ASN A 37 5.79 4.09 -4.22
N ALA A 38 5.75 4.93 -3.18
CA ALA A 38 5.38 4.50 -1.83
C ALA A 38 3.95 3.96 -1.79
N MET A 39 2.99 4.63 -2.44
CA MET A 39 1.61 4.13 -2.54
C MET A 39 1.51 2.86 -3.38
N GLN A 40 2.25 2.77 -4.49
CA GLN A 40 2.32 1.56 -5.31
C GLN A 40 2.86 0.36 -4.54
N HIS A 41 3.96 0.54 -3.79
CA HIS A 41 4.54 -0.50 -2.94
C HIS A 41 3.56 -0.94 -1.84
N ALA A 42 2.91 0.02 -1.17
CA ALA A 42 1.91 -0.30 -0.16
C ALA A 42 0.74 -1.10 -0.75
N MET A 43 0.24 -0.73 -1.93
CA MET A 43 -0.81 -1.47 -2.64
C MET A 43 -0.35 -2.90 -2.97
N HIS A 44 0.86 -3.06 -3.51
CA HIS A 44 1.42 -4.38 -3.84
C HIS A 44 1.48 -5.28 -2.60
N VAL A 45 2.01 -4.76 -1.49
CA VAL A 45 2.10 -5.47 -0.21
C VAL A 45 0.70 -5.81 0.34
N CYS A 46 -0.25 -4.88 0.25
CA CYS A 46 -1.64 -5.14 0.66
C CYS A 46 -2.31 -6.22 -0.19
N THR A 47 -2.03 -6.27 -1.48
CA THR A 47 -2.52 -7.31 -2.39
C THR A 47 -1.97 -8.68 -2.02
N LEU A 48 -0.66 -8.79 -1.75
CA LEU A 48 -0.06 -10.04 -1.28
C LEU A 48 -0.67 -10.52 0.04
N LEU A 49 -0.84 -9.61 1.01
CA LEU A 49 -1.49 -9.91 2.29
C LEU A 49 -2.94 -10.36 2.13
N ALA A 50 -3.69 -9.75 1.21
CA ALA A 50 -5.08 -10.11 0.93
C ALA A 50 -5.18 -11.51 0.30
N ASN A 51 -4.32 -11.80 -0.69
CA ASN A 51 -4.30 -13.08 -1.39
C ASN A 51 -3.80 -14.23 -0.51
N GLN A 52 -2.93 -13.94 0.47
CA GLN A 52 -2.35 -14.92 1.37
C GLN A 52 -2.98 -14.91 2.77
N ARG A 53 -4.23 -14.42 2.91
CA ARG A 53 -4.89 -14.26 4.23
C ARG A 53 -5.05 -15.54 5.06
N GLY A 54 -5.08 -16.71 4.40
CA GLY A 54 -5.13 -18.01 5.08
C GLY A 54 -3.76 -18.54 5.52
N LEU A 55 -2.67 -17.90 5.08
CA LEU A 55 -1.29 -18.34 5.29
C LEU A 55 -0.52 -17.35 6.16
N VAL A 56 -0.82 -16.06 6.03
CA VAL A 56 -0.23 -14.98 6.82
C VAL A 56 -1.17 -14.62 7.98
N ARG A 57 -0.73 -14.92 9.21
CA ARG A 57 -1.44 -14.51 10.42
C ARG A 57 -1.59 -12.99 10.48
N ASN A 58 -2.75 -12.52 10.93
CA ASN A 58 -3.06 -11.10 11.12
C ASN A 58 -2.94 -10.25 9.83
N SER A 59 -3.13 -10.85 8.65
CA SER A 59 -2.98 -10.13 7.37
C SER A 59 -3.85 -8.87 7.27
N TYR A 60 -5.03 -8.86 7.88
CA TYR A 60 -5.89 -7.67 7.94
C TYR A 60 -5.27 -6.56 8.80
N ALA A 61 -4.82 -6.88 10.01
CA ALA A 61 -4.19 -5.91 10.91
C ALA A 61 -2.89 -5.33 10.31
N LEU A 62 -2.11 -6.15 9.59
CA LEU A 62 -0.91 -5.72 8.88
C LEU A 62 -1.23 -4.73 7.75
N ARG A 63 -2.29 -4.97 6.97
CA ARG A 63 -2.75 -4.04 5.93
C ARG A 63 -3.16 -2.69 6.52
N VAL A 64 -4.00 -2.72 7.57
CA VAL A 64 -4.44 -1.49 8.24
C VAL A 64 -3.25 -0.71 8.81
N SER A 65 -2.32 -1.40 9.47
CA SER A 65 -1.13 -0.77 10.04
C SER A 65 -0.22 -0.14 8.97
N LEU A 66 -0.04 -0.83 7.84
CA LEU A 66 0.76 -0.33 6.72
C LEU A 66 0.12 0.92 6.10
N LEU A 67 -1.19 0.90 5.84
CA LEU A 67 -1.90 2.06 5.29
C LEU A 67 -1.91 3.23 6.27
N ALA A 68 -2.10 2.97 7.56
CA ALA A 68 -2.01 3.99 8.59
C ALA A 68 -0.61 4.62 8.62
N HIS A 69 0.46 3.81 8.57
CA HIS A 69 1.82 4.31 8.49
C HIS A 69 2.05 5.16 7.22
N LEU A 70 1.63 4.65 6.06
CA LEU A 70 1.75 5.36 4.78
C LEU A 70 1.11 6.75 4.84
N PHE A 71 -0.16 6.85 5.26
CA PHE A 71 -0.89 8.12 5.21
C PHE A 71 -0.62 9.06 6.39
N LEU A 72 -0.18 8.54 7.54
CA LEU A 72 0.04 9.35 8.75
C LEU A 72 1.51 9.69 9.00
N ARG A 73 2.45 8.95 8.40
CA ARG A 73 3.89 9.11 8.67
C ARG A 73 4.71 9.32 7.40
N VAL A 74 4.46 8.54 6.35
CA VAL A 74 5.27 8.57 5.12
C VAL A 74 4.89 9.72 4.21
N LEU A 75 3.61 9.80 3.86
CA LEU A 75 3.09 10.84 2.98
C LEU A 75 2.95 12.17 3.74
N PRO A 76 3.44 13.29 3.16
CA PRO A 76 3.29 14.60 3.77
C PRO A 76 1.81 14.95 3.91
N LEU A 77 1.39 15.37 5.10
CA LEU A 77 0.00 15.76 5.30
C LEU A 77 -0.31 17.07 4.56
N PRO A 78 -1.45 17.16 3.86
CA PRO A 78 -1.84 18.38 3.17
C PRO A 78 -2.11 19.51 4.17
N LEU A 79 -1.53 20.68 3.91
CA LEU A 79 -1.82 21.86 4.72
C LEU A 79 -3.23 22.41 4.39
N PRO A 80 -3.97 22.88 5.42
CA PRO A 80 -5.28 23.51 5.23
C PRO A 80 -5.24 24.67 4.24
N SER A 81 -6.35 24.87 3.51
CA SER A 81 -6.49 25.98 2.55
C SER A 81 -6.40 27.36 3.21
N SER A 82 -6.79 27.48 4.48
CA SER A 82 -6.69 28.71 5.27
C SER A 82 -5.25 29.09 5.66
N ASN A 83 -4.28 28.21 5.42
CA ASN A 83 -2.92 28.43 5.86
C ASN A 83 -2.17 29.41 4.93
N THR A 84 -1.74 30.55 5.46
CA THR A 84 -1.08 31.63 4.72
C THR A 84 0.21 31.24 4.02
N GLY A 85 0.94 30.22 4.50
CA GLY A 85 2.16 29.75 3.84
C GLY A 85 2.02 28.43 3.07
N ARG A 86 0.79 28.01 2.75
CA ARG A 86 0.52 26.80 1.96
C ARG A 86 1.29 26.78 0.64
N SER A 87 1.33 27.90 -0.08
CA SER A 87 2.05 28.03 -1.36
C SER A 87 3.57 27.96 -1.24
N LEU A 88 4.14 28.10 -0.03
CA LEU A 88 5.58 28.10 0.19
C LEU A 88 6.08 26.76 0.72
N ARG A 89 5.38 26.17 1.68
CA ARG A 89 5.87 24.98 2.42
C ARG A 89 5.04 23.71 2.25
N CYS A 90 3.83 23.78 1.68
CA CYS A 90 3.01 22.58 1.50
C CYS A 90 3.62 21.69 0.42
N PHE A 91 3.95 20.44 0.73
CA PHE A 91 4.45 19.50 -0.25
C PHE A 91 3.59 19.42 -1.52
N TRP A 92 2.26 19.41 -1.37
CA TRP A 92 1.30 19.26 -2.47
C TRP A 92 0.94 20.54 -3.21
N ALA A 93 1.30 21.71 -2.68
CA ALA A 93 0.85 23.00 -3.20
C ALA A 93 1.94 24.07 -3.26
N ALA A 94 3.17 23.72 -2.93
CA ALA A 94 4.29 24.64 -2.99
C ALA A 94 4.55 25.08 -4.42
N THR A 95 4.62 26.39 -4.67
CA THR A 95 4.88 26.97 -5.99
C THR A 95 6.24 26.56 -6.54
N SER A 96 7.20 26.24 -5.67
CA SER A 96 8.52 25.73 -6.05
C SER A 96 8.50 24.33 -6.65
N ARG A 97 7.39 23.58 -6.53
CA ARG A 97 7.25 22.21 -7.00
C ARG A 97 6.17 22.16 -8.08
N LYS A 98 6.58 21.84 -9.31
CA LYS A 98 5.65 21.58 -10.41
C LYS A 98 5.32 20.09 -10.45
N ILE A 99 4.04 19.79 -10.58
CA ILE A 99 3.54 18.44 -10.79
C ILE A 99 2.92 18.37 -12.18
N SER A 100 3.21 17.28 -12.91
CA SER A 100 2.57 17.04 -14.20
C SER A 100 1.15 16.51 -14.00
N HIS A 101 0.28 16.71 -14.98
CA HIS A 101 -1.07 16.16 -14.95
C HIS A 101 -1.06 14.62 -14.89
N ASP A 102 -0.10 13.99 -15.57
CA ASP A 102 0.07 12.53 -15.56
C ASP A 102 0.39 12.00 -14.15
N THR A 103 1.33 12.64 -13.45
CA THR A 103 1.65 12.29 -12.06
C THR A 103 0.47 12.54 -11.12
N GLN A 104 -0.32 13.62 -11.34
CA GLN A 104 -1.55 13.84 -10.56
C GLN A 104 -2.55 12.68 -10.75
N ALA A 105 -2.79 12.27 -11.99
CA ALA A 105 -3.69 11.16 -12.30
C ALA A 105 -3.19 9.85 -11.70
N GLU A 106 -1.89 9.59 -11.74
CA GLU A 106 -1.28 8.41 -11.15
C GLU A 106 -1.43 8.38 -9.62
N LEU A 107 -1.12 9.49 -8.93
CA LEU A 107 -1.28 9.59 -7.47
C LEU A 107 -2.74 9.35 -7.05
N LEU A 108 -3.71 9.95 -7.78
CA LEU A 108 -5.14 9.76 -7.51
C LEU A 108 -5.57 8.32 -7.76
N ARG A 109 -5.04 7.67 -8.80
CA ARG A 109 -5.26 6.25 -9.06
C ARG A 109 -4.77 5.41 -7.88
N TRP A 110 -3.54 5.60 -7.43
CA TRP A 110 -2.98 4.83 -6.31
C TRP A 110 -3.74 5.06 -5.01
N LEU A 111 -4.12 6.30 -4.71
CA LEU A 111 -4.97 6.64 -3.58
C LEU A 111 -6.30 5.87 -3.64
N SER A 112 -6.96 5.86 -4.82
CA SER A 112 -8.22 5.15 -5.00
C SER A 112 -8.11 3.64 -4.82
N LEU A 113 -6.96 3.05 -5.16
CA LEU A 113 -6.68 1.62 -4.98
C LEU A 113 -6.38 1.29 -3.52
N CYS A 114 -5.61 2.14 -2.83
CA CYS A 114 -5.32 1.96 -1.40
C CYS A 114 -6.60 2.00 -0.55
N CYS A 115 -7.57 2.87 -0.89
CA CYS A 115 -8.85 2.98 -0.18
C CYS A 115 -9.76 1.73 -0.30
N ARG A 116 -9.44 0.77 -1.18
CA ARG A 116 -10.24 -0.46 -1.36
C ARG A 116 -9.80 -1.62 -0.46
N HIS A 117 -8.69 -1.46 0.27
CA HIS A 117 -8.14 -2.48 1.16
C HIS A 117 -8.68 -2.39 2.59
#